data_AF-A0A8C8BCX7-F1
#
_entry.id   AF-A0A8C8BCX7-F1
#
_cell.length_a   1.000
_cell.length_b   1.000
_cell.length_c   1.000
_cell.angle_alpha   90.00
_cell.angle_beta   90.00
_cell.angle_gamma   90.00
#
_symmetry.space_group_name_H-M   'P 1'
#
loop_
_entity.id
_entity.type
_entity.pdbx_description
1 polymer ?
#
loop_
_entity_poly.entity_id
_entity_poly.type
_entity_poly.pdbx_seq_one_letter_code
_entity_poly.pdbx_strand_id
1 'polypeptide(L)'
;MKQLVPYNFSVRKWKVSVPALAVLSLRGQELPVATVFARTPRPDQLLLICHVTGFYPRPISVAWLQDGQEVPPGPALNTSAILPNADLTYQLRITLAVAPHDGHSYACRVRHRSLGTRSLLIPTQLGDM
;
A
#
# COMPACT_ATOMS: atom_id res chain seq x y z
N MET A 1 -39.43 -52.60 34.43
CA MET A 1 -38.32 -51.73 34.88
C MET A 1 -37.30 -51.69 33.74
N LYS A 2 -37.14 -50.54 33.05
CA LYS A 2 -36.16 -50.41 31.96
C LYS A 2 -34.83 -49.99 32.57
N GLN A 3 -33.82 -50.84 32.46
CA GLN A 3 -32.49 -50.58 32.98
C GLN A 3 -31.77 -49.59 32.05
N LEU A 4 -31.42 -48.42 32.59
CA LEU A 4 -30.62 -47.42 31.89
C LEU A 4 -29.17 -47.92 31.85
N VAL A 5 -28.64 -48.09 30.64
CA VAL A 5 -27.23 -48.46 30.41
C VAL A 5 -26.40 -47.17 30.45
N PRO A 6 -25.32 -47.05 31.25
CA PRO A 6 -24.49 -45.85 31.28
C PRO A 6 -23.60 -45.83 30.04
N TYR A 7 -23.88 -44.93 29.10
CA TYR A 7 -23.06 -44.75 27.90
C TYR A 7 -21.84 -43.89 28.26
N ASN A 8 -20.66 -44.51 28.37
CA ASN A 8 -19.40 -43.78 28.63
C ASN A 8 -19.03 -42.95 27.39
N PHE A 9 -19.22 -41.63 27.47
CA PHE A 9 -18.77 -40.70 26.45
C PHE A 9 -17.27 -40.41 26.65
N SER A 10 -16.42 -41.06 25.85
CA SER A 10 -14.99 -40.75 25.81
C SER A 10 -14.81 -39.38 25.16
N VAL A 11 -14.53 -38.36 25.97
CA VAL A 11 -14.25 -37.01 25.48
C VAL A 11 -12.86 -37.01 24.85
N ARG A 12 -12.79 -37.22 23.53
CA ARG A 12 -11.52 -37.12 22.79
C ARG A 12 -11.05 -35.66 22.84
N LYS A 13 -9.99 -35.38 23.60
CA LYS A 13 -9.30 -34.08 23.56
C LYS A 13 -8.45 -34.02 22.28
N TRP A 14 -8.96 -33.34 21.26
CA TRP A 14 -8.18 -32.99 20.07
C TRP A 14 -7.35 -31.75 20.40
N LYS A 15 -6.02 -31.87 20.46
CA LYS A 15 -5.14 -30.69 20.52
C LYS A 15 -5.15 -30.03 19.14
N VAL A 16 -5.81 -28.89 19.02
CA VAL A 16 -5.73 -28.05 17.82
C VAL A 16 -4.37 -27.35 17.83
N SER A 17 -3.44 -27.84 17.01
CA SER A 17 -2.15 -27.20 16.80
C SER A 17 -2.29 -26.17 15.69
N VAL A 18 -2.49 -24.90 16.06
CA VAL A 18 -2.46 -23.79 15.10
C VAL A 18 -0.99 -23.48 14.78
N PRO A 19 -0.54 -23.58 13.51
CA PRO A 19 0.84 -23.30 13.17
C PRO A 19 1.15 -21.81 13.39
N ALA A 20 2.38 -21.48 13.82
CA ALA A 20 2.81 -20.09 14.01
C ALA A 20 2.64 -19.23 12.73
N LEU A 21 2.70 -19.85 11.56
CA LEU A 21 2.39 -19.22 10.26
C LEU A 21 0.92 -18.76 10.15
N ALA A 22 -0.03 -19.51 10.73
CA ALA A 22 -1.42 -19.09 10.82
C ALA A 22 -1.59 -17.93 11.80
N VAL A 23 -0.80 -17.87 12.89
CA VAL A 23 -0.78 -16.75 13.84
C VAL A 23 -0.30 -15.44 13.18
N LEU A 24 0.73 -15.51 12.33
CA LEU A 24 1.20 -14.37 11.53
C LEU A 24 0.16 -13.89 10.50
N SER A 25 -0.79 -14.75 10.12
CA SER A 25 -1.87 -14.44 9.18
C SER A 25 -3.11 -13.79 9.83
N LEU A 26 -3.10 -13.51 11.14
CA LEU A 26 -4.23 -12.88 11.85
C LEU A 26 -4.31 -11.35 11.71
N ARG A 27 -3.27 -10.66 11.21
CA ARG A 27 -3.38 -9.22 10.98
C ARG A 27 -4.21 -8.95 9.73
N GLY A 28 -5.27 -8.17 9.90
CA GLY A 28 -6.05 -7.60 8.79
C GLY A 28 -5.13 -6.87 7.81
N GLN A 29 -5.45 -6.93 6.53
CA GLN A 29 -4.77 -6.16 5.50
C GLN A 29 -5.38 -4.75 5.49
N GLU A 30 -4.55 -3.72 5.51
CA GLU A 30 -5.00 -2.33 5.44
C GLU A 30 -4.77 -1.75 4.04
N LEU A 31 -5.74 -0.97 3.56
CA LEU A 31 -5.71 -0.37 2.23
C LEU A 31 -4.79 0.86 2.23
N PRO A 32 -3.87 1.00 1.26
CA PRO A 32 -3.10 2.23 1.12
C PRO A 32 -4.03 3.40 0.80
N VAL A 33 -3.76 4.54 1.41
CA VAL A 33 -4.30 5.83 1.02
C VAL A 33 -3.18 6.62 0.36
N ALA A 34 -3.43 7.13 -0.85
CA ALA A 34 -2.44 7.87 -1.63
C ALA A 34 -2.96 9.28 -1.92
N THR A 35 -2.11 10.28 -1.67
CA THR A 35 -2.38 11.68 -1.99
C THR A 35 -1.27 12.22 -2.88
N VAL A 36 -1.65 12.98 -3.90
CA VAL A 36 -0.72 13.60 -4.84
C VAL A 36 -0.80 15.11 -4.70
N PHE A 37 0.35 15.75 -4.57
CA PHE A 37 0.48 17.20 -4.49
C PHE A 37 1.77 17.66 -5.16
N ALA A 38 1.81 18.93 -5.57
CA ALA A 38 2.97 19.52 -6.22
C ALA A 38 3.65 20.54 -5.31
N ARG A 39 4.96 20.70 -5.47
CA ARG A 39 5.77 21.76 -4.85
C ARG A 39 6.67 22.40 -5.89
N THR A 40 6.78 23.72 -5.88
CA THR A 40 7.64 24.50 -6.79
C THR A 40 8.79 25.13 -6.01
N PRO A 41 9.90 24.40 -5.76
CA PRO A 41 11.04 24.96 -5.03
C PRO A 41 11.74 26.09 -5.79
N ARG A 42 11.64 26.10 -7.12
CA ARG A 42 12.20 27.11 -8.02
C ARG A 42 11.21 27.37 -9.17
N PRO A 43 11.29 28.52 -9.85
CA PRO A 43 10.39 28.83 -10.98
C PRO A 43 10.49 27.85 -12.15
N ASP A 44 11.65 27.23 -12.32
CA ASP A 44 11.98 26.27 -13.39
C ASP A 44 11.83 24.80 -12.97
N GLN A 45 11.38 24.53 -11.74
CA GLN A 45 11.32 23.19 -11.19
C GLN A 45 9.97 22.90 -10.52
N LEU A 46 9.31 21.84 -10.97
CA LEU A 46 8.10 21.30 -10.36
C LEU A 46 8.40 19.93 -9.75
N LEU A 47 8.06 19.74 -8.47
CA LEU A 47 8.19 18.47 -7.77
C LEU A 47 6.81 17.88 -7.54
N LEU A 48 6.52 16.76 -8.20
CA LEU A 48 5.34 15.96 -7.98
C LEU A 48 5.61 14.98 -6.85
N ILE A 49 4.75 14.97 -5.83
CA ILE A 49 4.93 14.14 -4.64
C ILE A 49 3.69 13.28 -4.46
N CYS A 50 3.89 11.97 -4.38
CA CYS A 50 2.88 11.01 -4.00
C CYS A 50 3.19 10.48 -2.60
N HIS A 51 2.34 10.80 -1.63
CA HIS A 51 2.42 10.30 -0.26
C HIS A 51 1.44 9.15 -0.11
N VAL A 52 1.97 7.98 0.25
CA VAL A 52 1.19 6.76 0.48
C VAL A 52 1.29 6.40 1.96
N THR A 53 0.17 6.19 2.64
CA THR A 53 0.10 5.91 4.07
C THR A 53 -1.03 4.93 4.40
N GLY A 54 -1.10 4.45 5.65
CA GLY A 54 -2.18 3.60 6.14
C GLY A 54 -2.16 2.17 5.62
N PHE A 55 -1.06 1.71 4.99
CA PHE A 55 -1.01 0.38 4.41
C PHE A 55 -0.36 -0.64 5.34
N TYR A 56 -0.88 -1.87 5.29
CA TYR A 56 -0.30 -3.04 5.95
C TYR A 56 -0.63 -4.31 5.16
N PRO A 57 0.35 -5.20 4.90
CA PRO A 57 1.71 -5.24 5.43
C PRO A 57 2.73 -4.36 4.68
N ARG A 58 3.99 -4.38 5.15
CA ARG A 58 5.08 -3.51 4.65
C ARG A 58 5.35 -3.55 3.13
N PRO A 59 5.31 -4.70 2.44
CA PRO A 59 5.66 -4.75 1.01
C PRO A 59 4.64 -4.01 0.13
N ILE A 60 5.11 -3.00 -0.61
CA ILE A 60 4.31 -2.16 -1.50
C ILE A 60 5.16 -1.78 -2.74
N SER A 61 4.50 -1.56 -3.87
CA SER A 61 5.13 -1.02 -5.08
C SER A 61 4.42 0.28 -5.46
N VAL A 62 5.20 1.36 -5.58
CA VAL A 62 4.70 2.69 -5.92
C VAL A 62 5.54 3.23 -7.07
N ALA A 63 4.89 3.74 -8.11
CA ALA A 63 5.55 4.24 -9.30
C ALA A 63 4.85 5.49 -9.83
N TRP A 64 5.63 6.37 -10.44
CA TRP A 64 5.08 7.45 -11.26
C TRP A 64 4.81 6.95 -12.68
N LEU A 65 3.70 7.38 -13.23
CA LEU A 65 3.34 7.22 -14.64
C LEU A 65 3.42 8.59 -15.31
N GLN A 66 4.08 8.66 -16.46
CA GLN A 66 4.06 9.77 -17.39
C GLN A 66 3.34 9.31 -18.66
N ASP A 67 2.21 9.92 -18.99
CA ASP A 67 1.35 9.54 -20.12
C ASP A 67 1.00 8.04 -20.13
N GLY A 68 0.76 7.51 -18.93
CA GLY A 68 0.43 6.10 -18.70
C GLY A 68 1.64 5.14 -18.69
N GLN A 69 2.84 5.60 -19.05
CA GLN A 69 4.07 4.81 -19.02
C GLN A 69 4.82 4.99 -17.71
N GLU A 70 5.39 3.91 -17.18
CA GLU A 70 6.13 3.94 -15.92
C GLU A 70 7.46 4.69 -16.07
N VAL A 71 7.68 5.68 -15.19
CA VAL A 71 8.91 6.47 -15.19
C VAL A 71 10.06 5.60 -14.67
N PRO A 72 11.16 5.46 -15.42
CA PRO A 72 12.29 4.65 -14.99
C PRO A 72 13.04 5.27 -13.81
N PRO A 73 13.76 4.45 -13.01
CA PRO A 73 14.67 4.97 -11.99
C PRO A 73 15.69 5.93 -12.59
N GLY A 74 15.91 7.06 -11.93
CA GLY A 74 16.83 8.09 -12.40
C GLY A 74 16.93 9.26 -11.41
N PRO A 75 17.78 10.26 -11.69
CA PRO A 75 18.06 11.37 -10.78
C PRO A 75 16.83 12.24 -10.48
N ALA A 76 15.83 12.26 -11.37
CA ALA A 76 14.57 12.98 -11.18
C ALA A 76 13.59 12.24 -10.25
N LEU A 77 13.76 10.92 -10.06
CA LEU A 77 12.84 10.07 -9.31
C LEU A 77 13.47 9.66 -7.98
N ASN A 78 12.88 10.09 -6.87
CA ASN A 78 13.34 9.77 -5.53
C ASN A 78 12.25 9.09 -4.70
N THR A 79 12.54 7.92 -4.14
CA THR A 79 11.62 7.19 -3.26
C THR A 79 12.18 7.20 -1.83
N SER A 80 11.38 7.65 -0.86
CA SER A 80 11.75 7.60 0.54
C SER A 80 11.80 6.16 1.05
N ALA A 81 12.50 5.94 2.17
CA ALA A 81 12.33 4.71 2.93
C ALA A 81 10.87 4.53 3.38
N ILE A 82 10.46 3.26 3.56
CA ILE A 82 9.18 2.92 4.17
C ILE A 82 9.31 3.12 5.68
N LEU A 83 8.52 4.03 6.23
CA LEU A 83 8.50 4.41 7.64
C LEU A 83 7.29 3.78 8.36
N PRO A 84 7.43 3.36 9.62
CA PRO A 84 6.31 2.89 10.43
C PRO A 84 5.46 4.06 10.94
N ASN A 85 4.16 3.82 11.06
CA ASN A 85 3.21 4.68 11.73
C ASN A 85 2.91 4.18 13.15
N ALA A 86 2.36 5.04 14.01
CA ALA A 86 2.01 4.69 15.39
C ALA A 86 0.84 3.67 15.48
N ASP A 87 -0.02 3.65 14.45
CA ASP A 87 -1.15 2.73 14.28
C ASP A 87 -0.76 1.36 13.71
N LEU A 88 0.54 1.04 13.68
CA LEU A 88 1.10 -0.21 13.13
C LEU A 88 0.96 -0.37 11.61
N THR A 89 0.59 0.69 10.89
CA THR A 89 0.66 0.76 9.42
C THR A 89 1.99 1.36 8.97
N TYR A 90 2.16 1.52 7.65
CA TYR A 90 3.36 2.09 7.04
C TYR A 90 3.04 3.29 6.16
N GLN A 91 4.07 4.09 5.89
CA GLN A 91 4.02 5.20 4.95
C GLN A 91 5.30 5.31 4.12
N LEU A 92 5.20 5.91 2.93
CA LEU A 92 6.32 6.30 2.09
C LEU A 92 5.96 7.48 1.19
N ARG A 93 6.97 8.14 0.62
CA ARG A 93 6.80 9.17 -0.40
C ARG A 93 7.63 8.84 -1.63
N ILE A 94 7.05 9.04 -2.81
CA ILE A 94 7.80 9.05 -4.07
C ILE A 94 7.67 10.43 -4.72
N THR A 95 8.81 11.01 -5.08
CA THR A 95 8.93 12.35 -5.63
C THR A 95 9.49 12.26 -7.04
N LEU A 96 8.87 12.97 -7.97
CA LEU A 96 9.34 13.11 -9.35
C LEU A 96 9.56 14.60 -9.65
N ALA A 97 10.77 14.95 -10.10
CA ALA A 97 11.08 16.28 -10.61
C ALA A 97 10.73 16.35 -12.10
N VAL A 98 9.95 17.37 -12.48
CA VAL A 98 9.48 17.62 -13.84
C VAL A 98 9.63 19.10 -14.19
N ALA A 99 9.63 19.41 -15.48
CA ALA A 99 9.62 20.80 -15.93
C ALA A 99 8.19 21.36 -15.79
N PRO A 100 8.00 22.62 -15.35
CA PRO A 100 6.70 23.25 -15.36
C PRO A 100 6.13 23.29 -16.79
N HIS A 101 4.86 22.91 -16.96
CA HIS A 101 4.15 22.94 -18.25
C HIS A 101 4.83 22.13 -19.37
N ASP A 102 5.41 20.97 -19.04
CA ASP A 102 5.98 20.06 -20.03
C ASP A 102 4.93 19.37 -20.94
N GLY A 103 3.64 19.58 -20.66
CA GLY A 103 2.53 19.03 -21.43
C GLY A 103 2.24 17.56 -21.16
N HIS A 104 2.92 16.96 -20.18
CA HIS A 104 2.73 15.56 -19.82
C HIS A 104 1.68 15.38 -18.73
N SER A 105 0.94 14.28 -18.84
CA SER A 105 0.03 13.82 -17.80
C SER A 105 0.77 12.93 -16.82
N TYR A 106 0.59 13.17 -15.53
CA TYR A 106 1.26 12.40 -14.48
C TYR A 106 0.25 11.71 -13.57
N ALA A 107 0.56 10.48 -13.17
CA ALA A 107 -0.25 9.74 -12.20
C ALA A 107 0.62 8.89 -11.28
N CYS A 108 0.26 8.81 -10.01
CA CYS A 108 0.87 7.89 -9.06
C CYS A 108 0.13 6.55 -9.09
N ARG A 109 0.86 5.46 -9.34
CA ARG A 109 0.33 4.10 -9.31
C ARG A 109 0.80 3.39 -8.04
N VAL A 110 -0.14 2.85 -7.27
CA VAL A 110 0.12 2.08 -6.06
C VAL A 110 -0.38 0.65 -6.22
N ARG A 111 0.52 -0.31 -6.01
CA ARG A 111 0.24 -1.74 -5.95
C ARG A 111 0.56 -2.26 -4.56
N HIS A 112 -0.43 -2.89 -3.94
CA HIS A 112 -0.32 -3.45 -2.60
C HIS A 112 -1.20 -4.69 -2.51
N ARG A 113 -0.80 -5.68 -1.73
CA ARG A 113 -1.54 -6.95 -1.66
C ARG A 113 -2.99 -6.81 -1.18
N SER A 114 -3.29 -5.79 -0.38
CA SER A 114 -4.66 -5.51 0.07
C SER A 114 -5.60 -5.06 -1.07
N LEU A 115 -5.03 -4.65 -2.21
CA LEU A 115 -5.77 -4.32 -3.44
C LEU A 115 -5.96 -5.53 -4.36
N GLY A 116 -5.38 -6.69 -4.04
CA GLY A 116 -5.44 -7.88 -4.88
C GLY A 116 -4.78 -7.65 -6.25
N THR A 117 -5.56 -7.82 -7.32
CA THR A 117 -5.12 -7.58 -8.71
C THR A 117 -5.28 -6.13 -9.16
N ARG A 118 -5.86 -5.26 -8.31
CA ARG A 118 -6.09 -3.85 -8.63
C ARG A 118 -4.91 -2.98 -8.21
N SER A 119 -4.86 -1.76 -8.74
CA SER A 119 -3.94 -0.72 -8.33
C SER A 119 -4.69 0.59 -8.10
N LEU A 120 -4.24 1.40 -7.15
CA LEU A 120 -4.71 2.79 -7.07
C LEU A 120 -3.96 3.61 -8.10
N LEU A 121 -4.70 4.47 -8.82
CA LEU A 121 -4.17 5.41 -9.79
C LEU A 121 -4.65 6.80 -9.39
N ILE A 122 -3.71 7.65 -8.97
CA ILE A 122 -4.01 9.00 -8.49
C ILE A 122 -3.42 9.98 -9.51
N PRO A 123 -4.24 10.61 -10.36
CA PRO A 123 -3.76 11.61 -11.31
C PRO A 123 -3.30 12.88 -10.60
N THR A 124 -2.31 13.57 -11.16
CA THR A 124 -1.99 14.94 -10.75
C THR A 124 -3.14 15.85 -11.19
N GLN A 125 -3.60 16.73 -10.29
CA GLN A 125 -4.58 17.77 -10.62
C GLN A 125 -3.90 18.96 -11.32
N LEU A 126 -2.98 18.70 -12.25
CA LEU A 126 -2.21 19.74 -12.95
C LEU A 126 -2.94 20.34 -14.17
N GLY A 127 -4.20 19.97 -14.37
CA GLY A 127 -5.01 20.36 -15.54
C GLY A 127 -6.10 21.40 -15.28
N ASP A 128 -6.07 22.14 -14.17
CA ASP A 128 -7.07 23.18 -13.87
C ASP A 128 -6.42 24.47 -13.34
N MET A 129 -5.47 25.02 -14.11
CA MET A 129 -4.97 26.38 -13.95
C MET A 129 -4.60 27.01 -15.28
#